data_AF-A0A933XMI8-F1
#
_entry.id   AF-A0A933XMI8-F1
#
_cell.length_a   1.000
_cell.length_b   1.000
_cell.length_c   1.000
_cell.angle_alpha   90.00
_cell.angle_beta   90.00
_cell.angle_gamma   90.00
#
_symmetry.space_group_name_H-M   'P 1'
#
loop_
_entity.id
_entity.type
_entity.pdbx_description
1 polymer ?
#
loop_
_entity_poly.entity_id
_entity_poly.type
_entity_poly.pdbx_seq_one_letter_code
_entity_poly.pdbx_strand_id
1 'polypeptide(L)'
;MAPIGPSLAAPPFSGEPVEEMVLIPAGPFLMGGEFDEERPRHRVVLDAFLMDRHEVTNEHYAAYLLATGAPASRLWNKSDRFHSGEKFPRHPAVGLPNR
;
A
#
# COMPACT_ATOMS: atom_id res chain seq x y z
N MET A 1 -11.65 -20.44 -32.33
CA MET A 1 -11.07 -19.71 -31.19
C MET A 1 -10.05 -18.75 -31.77
N ALA A 2 -10.46 -17.52 -32.07
CA ALA A 2 -9.60 -16.50 -32.68
C ALA A 2 -8.96 -15.63 -31.56
N PRO A 3 -7.74 -15.11 -31.74
CA PRO A 3 -7.07 -14.28 -30.74
C PRO A 3 -7.49 -12.79 -30.88
N ILE A 4 -6.74 -11.91 -30.20
CA ILE A 4 -6.59 -10.44 -30.36
C ILE A 4 -7.63 -9.47 -29.78
N GLY A 5 -7.22 -8.82 -28.68
CA GLY A 5 -7.29 -7.36 -28.51
C GLY A 5 -5.94 -6.91 -27.93
N PRO A 6 -5.41 -5.72 -28.28
CA PRO A 6 -4.10 -5.28 -27.80
C PRO A 6 -4.16 -5.15 -26.27
N SER A 7 -3.06 -5.48 -25.61
CA SER A 7 -2.81 -4.97 -24.27
C SER A 7 -2.98 -3.45 -24.36
N LEU A 8 -4.09 -2.95 -23.82
CA LEU A 8 -4.24 -1.51 -23.58
C LEU A 8 -3.13 -1.20 -22.57
N ALA A 9 -2.03 -0.69 -23.09
CA ALA A 9 -1.01 -0.06 -22.29
C ALA A 9 -1.76 0.85 -21.30
N ALA A 10 -1.62 0.56 -20.01
CA ALA A 10 -2.00 1.49 -18.98
C ALA A 10 -1.43 2.86 -19.39
N PRO A 11 -2.21 3.95 -19.29
CA PRO A 11 -1.72 5.27 -19.67
C PRO A 11 -0.33 5.48 -19.06
N PRO A 12 0.63 6.10 -19.77
CA PRO A 12 1.91 6.42 -19.17
C PRO A 12 1.61 7.19 -17.88
N PHE A 13 1.96 6.60 -16.75
CA PHE A 13 1.83 7.23 -15.47
C PHE A 13 2.62 8.55 -15.54
N SER A 14 1.90 9.67 -15.57
CA SER A 14 2.47 11.01 -15.65
C SER A 14 2.64 11.65 -14.27
N GLY A 15 2.47 10.86 -13.20
CA GLY A 15 2.86 11.27 -11.87
C GLY A 15 4.37 11.19 -11.78
N GLU A 16 5.01 12.23 -11.26
CA GLU A 16 6.37 12.06 -10.75
C GLU A 16 6.36 10.88 -9.77
N PRO A 17 7.32 9.94 -9.85
CA PRO A 17 7.45 8.92 -8.83
C PRO A 17 7.58 9.63 -7.49
N VAL A 18 6.57 9.53 -6.64
CA VAL A 18 6.77 9.70 -5.20
C VAL A 18 7.90 8.73 -4.85
N GLU A 19 9.00 9.26 -4.31
CA GLU A 19 10.40 8.80 -4.48
C GLU A 19 10.70 7.29 -4.30
N GLU A 20 9.74 6.47 -3.87
CA GLU A 20 9.91 5.04 -3.56
C GLU A 20 8.78 4.10 -4.05
N MET A 21 7.85 4.55 -4.90
CA MET A 21 6.85 3.65 -5.51
C MET A 21 7.45 2.76 -6.62
N VAL A 22 7.02 1.51 -6.69
CA VAL A 22 7.46 0.53 -7.70
C VAL A 22 6.30 0.11 -8.61
N LEU A 23 6.59 -0.04 -9.90
CA LEU A 23 5.64 -0.55 -10.89
C LEU A 23 5.49 -2.06 -10.75
N ILE A 24 4.26 -2.50 -10.47
CA ILE A 24 3.85 -3.89 -10.56
C ILE A 24 3.26 -4.12 -11.95
N PRO A 25 3.86 -4.98 -12.78
CA PRO A 25 3.39 -5.22 -14.14
C PRO A 25 2.02 -5.92 -14.15
N ALA A 26 1.25 -5.67 -15.20
CA ALA A 26 0.00 -6.37 -15.45
C ALA A 26 0.25 -7.88 -15.62
N GLY A 27 -0.68 -8.71 -15.16
CA GLY A 27 -0.61 -10.14 -15.39
C GLY A 27 -1.42 -10.99 -14.42
N PRO A 28 -1.44 -12.30 -14.65
CA PRO A 28 -2.08 -13.24 -13.75
C PRO A 28 -1.15 -13.62 -12.58
N PHE A 29 -1.72 -13.80 -11.39
CA PHE A 29 -1.07 -14.46 -10.25
C PHE A 29 -2.05 -15.36 -9.49
N LEU A 30 -1.53 -16.20 -8.59
CA LEU A 30 -2.33 -17.02 -7.68
C LEU A 30 -2.45 -16.31 -6.34
N MET A 31 -3.68 -16.01 -5.92
CA MET A 31 -3.99 -15.44 -4.61
C MET A 31 -4.52 -16.53 -3.68
N GLY A 32 -4.17 -16.44 -2.39
CA GLY A 32 -4.54 -17.40 -1.36
C GLY A 32 -3.44 -18.44 -1.11
N GLY A 33 -3.67 -19.29 -0.10
CA GLY A 33 -2.71 -20.25 0.42
C GLY A 33 -3.32 -21.59 0.80
N GLU A 34 -2.50 -22.44 1.43
CA GLU A 34 -2.92 -23.78 1.87
C GLU A 34 -3.52 -23.78 3.29
N PHE A 35 -3.43 -22.66 4.02
CA PHE A 35 -4.05 -22.48 5.35
C PHE A 35 -5.55 -22.18 5.22
N ASP A 36 -6.35 -22.63 6.18
CA ASP A 36 -7.81 -22.54 6.10
C ASP A 36 -8.31 -21.10 5.97
N GLU A 37 -7.63 -20.13 6.60
CA GLU A 37 -7.94 -18.69 6.52
C GLU A 37 -7.53 -18.07 5.17
N GLU A 38 -6.64 -18.72 4.42
CA GLU A 38 -6.09 -18.23 3.16
C GLU A 38 -6.67 -18.94 1.92
N ARG A 39 -7.54 -19.93 2.13
CA ARG A 39 -8.19 -20.70 1.06
C ARG A 39 -9.44 -20.00 0.51
N PRO A 40 -9.84 -20.30 -0.75
CA PRO A 40 -9.15 -21.15 -1.71
C PRO A 40 -8.11 -20.38 -2.54
N ARG A 41 -7.07 -21.10 -2.99
CA ARG A 41 -6.15 -20.59 -4.02
C ARG A 41 -6.89 -20.42 -5.35
N HIS A 42 -6.82 -19.23 -5.93
CA HIS A 42 -7.46 -18.92 -7.20
C HIS A 42 -6.65 -17.94 -8.04
N ARG A 43 -6.87 -17.94 -9.35
CA ARG A 43 -6.15 -17.07 -10.30
C ARG A 43 -6.83 -15.70 -10.36
N VAL A 44 -6.05 -14.65 -10.16
CA VAL A 44 -6.47 -13.24 -10.30
C VAL A 44 -5.65 -12.62 -11.44
N VAL A 45 -6.29 -11.78 -12.26
CA VAL A 45 -5.63 -10.97 -13.29
C VAL A 45 -5.80 -9.51 -12.93
N LEU A 46 -4.71 -8.78 -12.84
CA LEU A 46 -4.71 -7.34 -12.57
C LEU A 46 -4.01 -6.59 -13.70
N ASP A 47 -4.47 -5.36 -13.92
CA ASP A 47 -3.73 -4.38 -14.71
C ASP A 47 -2.46 -3.92 -13.98
N ALA A 48 -1.59 -3.18 -14.67
CA ALA A 48 -0.38 -2.64 -14.06
C ALA A 48 -0.75 -1.52 -13.07
N PHE A 49 -0.08 -1.47 -11.93
CA PHE A 49 -0.30 -0.46 -10.89
C PHE A 49 1.00 -0.15 -10.13
N LEU A 50 1.01 0.96 -9.40
CA LEU A 50 2.13 1.33 -8.52
C LEU A 50 1.81 0.93 -7.07
N MET A 51 2.84 0.46 -6.37
CA MET A 51 2.77 0.17 -4.94
C MET A 51 3.99 0.78 -4.24
N ASP A 52 3.80 1.30 -3.04
CA ASP A 52 4.95 1.71 -2.22
C ASP A 52 5.87 0.53 -1.96
N ARG A 53 7.18 0.74 -2.09
CA ARG A 53 8.18 -0.29 -1.76
C ARG A 53 8.21 -0.63 -0.27
N HIS A 54 7.86 0.35 0.56
CA HIS A 54 7.91 0.28 2.02
C HIS A 54 6.58 0.72 2.62
N GLU A 55 6.26 0.25 3.82
CA GLU A 55 5.07 0.74 4.51
C GLU A 55 5.15 2.26 4.76
N VAL A 56 3.99 2.91 4.79
CA VAL A 56 3.89 4.34 5.15
C VAL A 56 4.53 4.55 6.52
N THR A 57 5.51 5.45 6.58
CA THR A 57 6.27 5.72 7.79
C THR A 57 5.54 6.69 8.72
N ASN A 58 5.99 6.74 9.98
CA ASN A 58 5.46 7.69 10.94
C ASN A 58 5.67 9.15 10.50
N GLU A 59 6.79 9.48 9.83
CA GLU A 59 7.01 10.84 9.30
C GLU A 59 6.03 11.19 8.18
N HIS A 60 5.71 10.24 7.27
CA HIS A 60 4.70 10.44 6.23
C HIS A 60 3.31 10.67 6.84
N TYR A 61 2.94 9.88 7.86
CA TYR A 61 1.67 10.07 8.54
C TYR A 61 1.60 11.40 9.30
N ALA A 62 2.68 11.83 9.95
CA ALA A 62 2.75 13.14 10.60
C ALA A 62 2.57 14.29 9.60
N ALA A 63 3.20 14.20 8.42
CA ALA A 63 3.02 15.16 7.33
C ALA A 63 1.56 15.21 6.85
N TYR A 64 0.91 14.05 6.71
CA TYR A 64 -0.52 13.96 6.38
C TYR A 64 -1.41 14.66 7.43
N LEU A 65 -1.18 14.42 8.73
CA LEU A 65 -1.94 15.05 9.81
C LEU A 65 -1.80 16.57 9.78
N LEU A 66 -0.58 17.06 9.57
CA LEU A 66 -0.29 18.49 9.47
C LEU A 66 -0.99 19.13 8.26
N ALA A 67 -0.93 18.46 7.10
CA ALA A 67 -1.48 18.99 5.86
C ALA A 67 -3.02 19.00 5.84
N THR A 68 -3.67 18.02 6.49
CA THR A 68 -5.13 17.83 6.43
C THR A 68 -5.86 18.34 7.67
N GLY A 69 -5.16 18.55 8.79
CA GLY A 69 -5.78 18.81 10.08
C GLY A 69 -6.58 17.61 10.62
N ALA A 70 -6.40 16.41 10.06
CA ALA A 70 -7.07 15.21 10.53
C ALA A 70 -6.65 14.89 11.98
N PRO A 71 -7.56 14.32 12.80
CA PRO A 71 -7.18 13.88 14.14
C PRO A 71 -6.22 12.69 14.03
N ALA A 72 -5.15 12.74 14.83
CA ALA A 72 -4.25 11.61 14.98
C ALA A 72 -5.00 10.38 15.54
N SER A 73 -4.53 9.18 15.18
CA SER A 73 -5.06 7.96 15.78
C SER A 73 -4.92 7.97 17.32
N ARG A 74 -5.86 7.32 18.02
CA ARG A 74 -5.86 7.16 19.48
C ARG A 74 -4.54 6.63 20.04
N LEU A 75 -3.85 5.77 19.29
CA LEU A 75 -2.61 5.12 19.72
C LEU A 75 -1.33 5.91 19.36
N TRP A 76 -1.46 7.00 18.59
CA TRP A 76 -0.34 7.82 18.13
C TRP A 76 0.35 8.57 19.27
N ASN A 77 1.68 8.52 19.36
CA ASN A 77 2.48 9.18 20.40
C ASN A 77 2.04 8.80 21.86
N LYS A 78 1.37 7.66 22.08
CA LYS A 78 0.87 7.28 23.42
C LYS A 78 1.77 6.34 24.20
N SER A 79 2.60 5.55 23.52
CA SER A 79 3.53 4.62 24.16
C SER A 79 4.60 4.18 23.17
N ASP A 80 5.77 3.80 23.68
CA ASP A 80 6.83 3.22 22.85
C ASP A 80 6.49 1.81 22.36
N ARG A 81 5.50 1.11 22.95
CA ARG A 81 5.16 -0.29 22.65
C ARG A 81 4.92 -0.58 21.17
N PHE A 82 4.35 0.38 20.45
CA PHE A 82 3.98 0.24 19.05
C PHE A 82 4.95 0.94 18.10
N HIS A 83 5.99 1.59 18.62
CA HIS A 83 6.87 2.47 17.83
C HIS A 83 6.07 3.42 16.91
N SER A 84 4.95 3.94 17.42
CA SER A 84 4.04 4.84 16.71
C SER A 84 4.28 6.26 17.20
N GLY A 85 4.53 7.18 16.28
CA GLY A 85 4.79 8.56 16.64
C GLY A 85 6.07 9.16 16.10
N GLU A 86 6.25 10.45 16.40
CA GLU A 86 7.38 11.27 15.95
C GLU A 86 8.73 10.78 16.48
N LYS A 87 8.73 10.05 17.60
CA LYS A 87 9.95 9.42 18.15
C LYS A 87 10.51 8.32 17.24
N PHE A 88 9.70 7.76 16.34
CA PHE A 88 10.03 6.61 15.51
C PHE A 88 9.82 6.91 14.01
N PRO A 89 10.42 7.98 13.45
CA PRO A 89 10.00 8.56 12.17
C PRO A 89 10.01 7.59 10.98
N ARG A 90 10.99 6.66 10.94
CA ARG A 90 11.14 5.65 9.87
C ARG A 90 10.49 4.29 10.15
N HIS A 91 9.76 4.16 11.25
CA HIS A 91 8.98 2.94 11.50
C HIS A 91 7.63 3.01 10.78
N PRO A 92 7.01 1.87 10.45
CA PRO A 92 5.67 1.84 9.89
C PRO A 92 4.67 2.55 10.80
N ALA A 93 3.76 3.31 10.20
CA ALA A 93 2.62 3.89 10.89
C ALA A 93 1.65 2.78 11.29
N VAL A 94 1.48 2.58 12.60
CA VAL A 94 0.63 1.52 13.15
C VAL A 94 -0.43 2.06 14.11
N GLY A 95 -1.40 1.21 14.46
CA GLY A 95 -2.49 1.57 15.35
C GLY A 95 -3.49 2.53 14.69
N LEU A 96 -3.52 2.59 13.36
CA LEU A 96 -4.50 3.35 12.59
C LEU A 96 -5.88 2.66 12.70
N PRO A 97 -6.98 3.43 12.73
CA PRO A 97 -8.32 2.86 12.84
C PRO A 97 -8.72 2.17 11.53
N ASN A 98 -9.37 1.00 11.63
CA ASN A 98 -10.15 0.45 10.53
C ASN A 98 -11.45 1.26 10.44
N ARG A 99 -11.67 1.94 9.30
CA ARG A 99 -12.95 2.62 9.02
C ARG A 99 -13.96 1.67 8.43
#